data_AF-A0A953ZBC2-F1
#
_entry.id   AF-A0A953ZBC2-F1
#
_cell.length_a   1.000
_cell.length_b   1.000
_cell.length_c   1.000
_cell.angle_alpha   90.00
_cell.angle_beta   90.00
_cell.angle_gamma   90.00
#
_symmetry.space_group_name_H-M   'P 1'
#
loop_
_entity.id
_entity.type
_entity.pdbx_description
1 polymer ?
#
loop_
_entity_poly.entity_id
_entity_poly.type
_entity_poly.pdbx_seq_one_letter_code
_entity_poly.pdbx_strand_id
1 'polypeptide(L)'
;ESTSAATAEELAAAINDDLTNATARSIGGRLVIRSDASGAGAQLTLADGAGGPLAALGMPTGPASGQDDGVEVEIGGSYTGSDNGLMTFVPDSDGEIGVTPGLTVGVFDSNGTRIGTLDVGAGYDGAKLDAGNGIQVSFSQGIVSATHNEAFEVNTLADSDTTDILAAIGMNSLFVGSDAASLSVNDALQDNPDLFAGGLSDASGDGSNLERFMELRDDALGALGGSTIENFYSDVITDLGFEVEAAESTALAEQSLMNTLEQERESISGVNIDEEMVDLVRHQQAFEAAAPFISTVQELTNTLIQLGA
;
A
#
# COMPACT_ATOMS: atom_id res chain seq x y z
N GLU A 1 18.49 11.14 70.23
CA GLU A 1 19.51 11.59 69.25
C GLU A 1 18.81 11.74 67.91
N SER A 2 19.01 12.88 67.24
CA SER A 2 18.45 13.10 65.91
C SER A 2 19.26 12.28 64.92
N THR A 3 18.76 11.12 64.51
CA THR A 3 19.32 10.37 63.38
C THR A 3 19.22 11.28 62.15
N SER A 4 20.35 11.75 61.63
CA SER A 4 20.36 12.48 60.35
C SER A 4 19.77 11.58 59.28
N ALA A 5 18.91 12.13 58.42
CA ALA A 5 18.41 11.41 57.25
C ALA A 5 19.60 10.92 56.41
N ALA A 6 19.57 9.66 56.00
CA ALA A 6 20.62 9.07 55.17
C ALA A 6 20.80 9.87 53.87
N THR A 7 22.03 10.12 53.49
CA THR A 7 22.35 10.77 52.22
C THR A 7 22.09 9.84 51.04
N ALA A 8 21.87 10.39 49.84
CA ALA A 8 21.67 9.59 48.63
C ALA A 8 22.88 8.69 48.30
N GLU A 9 24.07 9.05 48.79
CA GLU A 9 25.30 8.29 48.60
C GLU A 9 25.40 7.10 49.57
N GLU A 10 24.99 7.29 50.82
CA GLU A 10 24.83 6.19 51.79
C GLU A 10 23.72 5.23 51.36
N LEU A 11 22.62 5.74 50.81
CA LEU A 11 21.54 4.93 50.26
C LEU A 11 21.99 4.14 49.03
N ALA A 12 22.74 4.77 48.11
CA ALA A 12 23.26 4.07 46.93
C ALA A 12 24.24 2.94 47.32
N ALA A 13 25.11 3.17 48.31
CA ALA A 13 26.01 2.14 48.81
C ALA A 13 25.26 0.96 49.43
N ALA A 14 24.28 1.24 50.31
CA ALA A 14 23.48 0.20 50.95
C ALA A 14 22.65 -0.62 49.95
N ILE A 15 22.13 0.03 48.91
CA ILE A 15 21.33 -0.65 47.88
C ILE A 15 22.20 -1.50 46.95
N ASN A 16 23.43 -1.06 46.63
CA ASN A 16 24.34 -1.83 45.78
C ASN A 16 24.70 -3.21 46.35
N ASP A 17 24.68 -3.38 47.67
CA ASP A 17 24.95 -4.67 48.32
C ASP A 17 23.82 -5.69 48.07
N ASP A 18 22.61 -5.21 47.75
CA ASP A 18 21.40 -6.03 47.56
C ASP A 18 20.93 -6.07 46.08
N LEU A 19 21.61 -5.36 45.17
CA LEU A 19 21.29 -5.37 43.73
C LEU A 19 21.95 -6.54 42.99
N THR A 20 21.25 -7.09 42.00
CA THR A 20 21.79 -8.07 41.04
C THR A 20 21.56 -7.54 39.61
N ASN A 21 22.59 -7.50 38.77
CA ASN A 21 22.55 -6.96 37.40
C ASN A 21 22.06 -5.50 37.30
N ALA A 22 22.35 -4.70 38.32
CA ALA A 22 22.04 -3.28 38.38
C ALA A 22 23.01 -2.55 39.31
N THR A 23 23.21 -1.26 39.05
CA THR A 23 24.03 -0.38 39.87
C THR A 23 23.24 0.83 40.35
N ALA A 24 23.37 1.15 41.64
CA ALA A 24 22.85 2.35 42.29
C ALA A 24 23.94 3.41 42.43
N ARG A 25 23.63 4.67 42.09
CA ARG A 25 24.55 5.81 42.23
C ARG A 25 23.80 7.04 42.74
N SER A 26 24.52 7.90 43.46
CA SER A 26 24.05 9.25 43.81
C SER A 26 24.45 10.21 42.69
N ILE A 27 23.47 10.86 42.06
CA ILE A 27 23.69 11.89 41.04
C ILE A 27 22.91 13.14 41.45
N GLY A 28 23.62 14.23 41.75
CA GLY A 28 22.98 15.49 42.14
C GLY A 28 22.10 15.39 43.40
N GLY A 29 22.47 14.52 44.35
CA GLY A 29 21.69 14.27 45.57
C GLY A 29 20.45 13.38 45.35
N ARG A 30 20.28 12.81 44.16
CA ARG A 30 19.21 11.85 43.84
C ARG A 30 19.81 10.46 43.72
N LEU A 31 19.10 9.47 44.27
CA LEU A 31 19.40 8.06 44.06
C LEU A 31 18.92 7.65 42.66
N VAL A 32 19.83 7.08 41.87
CA VAL A 32 19.56 6.55 40.53
C VAL A 32 19.96 5.08 40.52
N ILE A 33 19.08 4.20 40.05
CA ILE A 33 19.35 2.77 39.87
C ILE A 33 19.27 2.48 38.36
N ARG A 34 20.31 1.86 37.82
CA ARG A 34 20.42 1.52 36.40
C ARG A 34 20.62 0.01 36.26
N SER A 35 19.94 -0.63 35.30
CA SER A 35 20.25 -2.02 34.95
C SER A 35 21.60 -2.08 34.23
N ASP A 36 22.40 -3.11 34.53
CA ASP A 36 23.63 -3.40 33.81
C ASP A 36 23.38 -4.31 32.59
N ALA A 37 22.13 -4.72 32.36
CA ALA A 37 21.72 -5.46 31.16
C ALA A 37 21.38 -4.49 30.00
N SER A 38 21.69 -4.88 28.77
CA SER A 38 21.36 -4.15 27.54
C SER A 38 20.47 -4.98 26.61
N GLY A 39 19.74 -4.30 25.70
CA GLY A 39 18.89 -4.92 24.67
C GLY A 39 17.39 -5.03 25.01
N ALA A 40 16.60 -5.46 24.03
CA ALA A 40 15.12 -5.46 24.00
C ALA A 40 14.40 -6.30 25.10
N GLY A 41 15.16 -6.89 26.03
CA GLY A 41 14.66 -7.69 27.15
C GLY A 41 15.34 -7.37 28.49
N ALA A 42 16.01 -6.23 28.63
CA ALA A 42 16.67 -5.84 29.87
C ALA A 42 15.65 -5.64 31.01
N GLN A 43 15.58 -6.62 31.92
CA GLN A 43 14.67 -6.58 33.06
C GLN A 43 15.40 -6.07 34.32
N LEU A 44 14.96 -4.95 34.88
CA LEU A 44 15.43 -4.47 36.18
C LEU A 44 14.60 -5.12 37.28
N THR A 45 15.10 -6.21 37.86
CA THR A 45 14.46 -6.81 39.04
C THR A 45 14.98 -6.15 40.31
N LEU A 46 14.17 -5.30 40.93
CA LEU A 46 14.42 -4.76 42.26
C LEU A 46 13.91 -5.77 43.30
N ALA A 47 14.70 -6.82 43.56
CA ALA A 47 14.37 -7.83 44.56
C ALA A 47 15.04 -7.46 45.89
N ASP A 48 14.27 -6.87 46.79
CA ASP A 48 14.63 -6.79 48.20
C ASP A 48 13.70 -7.69 49.01
N GLY A 49 14.25 -8.40 49.99
CA GLY A 49 13.49 -9.19 50.94
C GLY A 49 12.60 -8.30 51.81
N ALA A 50 11.61 -8.89 52.49
CA ALA A 50 10.80 -8.17 53.45
C ALA A 50 11.69 -7.56 54.56
N GLY A 51 11.86 -6.24 54.53
CA GLY A 51 12.61 -5.48 55.54
C GLY A 51 13.99 -4.97 55.12
N GLY A 52 14.39 -5.07 53.85
CA GLY A 52 15.64 -4.45 53.40
C GLY A 52 15.50 -2.99 52.93
N PRO A 53 16.57 -2.44 52.34
CA PRO A 53 16.70 -1.01 52.05
C PRO A 53 15.66 -0.46 51.06
N LEU A 54 15.25 -1.24 50.05
CA LEU A 54 14.31 -0.80 49.01
C LEU A 54 12.87 -0.82 49.53
N ALA A 55 12.52 -1.83 50.33
CA ALA A 55 11.22 -1.89 51.00
C ALA A 55 11.04 -0.76 52.02
N ALA A 56 12.12 -0.37 52.73
CA ALA A 56 12.12 0.74 53.67
C ALA A 56 11.90 2.11 53.00
N LEU A 57 12.28 2.24 51.73
CA LEU A 57 12.02 3.43 50.90
C LEU A 57 10.62 3.43 50.26
N GLY A 58 9.79 2.42 50.55
CA GLY A 58 8.43 2.30 50.01
C GLY A 58 8.38 2.00 48.52
N MET A 59 9.49 1.53 47.94
CA MET A 59 9.53 1.14 46.54
C MET A 59 8.80 -0.19 46.36
N PRO A 60 8.07 -0.37 45.24
CA PRO A 60 7.43 -1.65 44.94
C PRO A 60 8.50 -2.74 44.78
N THR A 61 8.39 -3.81 45.55
CA THR A 61 9.33 -4.96 45.56
C THR A 61 9.04 -6.00 44.47
N GLY A 62 8.30 -5.59 43.42
CA GLY A 62 7.99 -6.41 42.26
C GLY A 62 8.96 -6.14 41.09
N PRO A 63 9.02 -7.03 40.08
CA PRO A 63 9.82 -6.78 38.89
C PRO A 63 9.34 -5.51 38.18
N ALA A 64 10.27 -4.60 37.87
CA ALA A 64 10.03 -3.45 37.03
C ALA A 64 10.63 -3.74 35.65
N SER A 65 9.81 -3.74 34.60
CA SER A 65 10.30 -3.89 33.22
C SER A 65 10.39 -2.53 32.55
N GLY A 66 11.51 -2.29 31.87
CA GLY A 66 11.66 -1.23 30.87
C GLY A 66 12.17 -1.87 29.58
N GLN A 67 11.88 -1.26 28.43
CA GLN A 67 12.52 -1.59 27.17
C GLN A 67 13.51 -0.49 26.82
N ASP A 68 14.69 -0.89 26.35
CA ASP A 68 15.50 -0.06 25.49
C ASP A 68 14.89 -0.27 24.10
N ASP A 69 14.01 0.64 23.68
CA ASP A 69 13.47 0.61 22.33
C ASP A 69 14.63 0.95 21.40
N GLY A 70 15.27 -0.11 20.91
CA GLY A 70 16.30 0.00 19.90
C GLY A 70 15.74 0.75 18.69
N VAL A 71 16.58 1.56 18.06
CA VAL A 71 16.20 2.24 16.83
C VAL A 71 15.91 1.18 15.77
N GLU A 72 14.67 1.20 15.29
CA GLU A 72 14.25 0.44 14.13
C GLU A 72 14.68 1.22 12.89
N VAL A 73 15.28 0.51 11.94
CA VAL A 73 15.82 1.09 10.71
C VAL A 73 15.12 0.43 9.55
N GLU A 74 14.43 1.23 8.74
CA GLU A 74 13.79 0.78 7.51
C GLU A 74 14.66 1.22 6.32
N ILE A 75 14.87 0.30 5.38
CA ILE A 75 15.70 0.52 4.20
C ILE A 75 14.82 0.42 2.96
N GLY A 76 14.63 1.54 2.28
CA GLY A 76 13.92 1.60 1.02
C GLY A 76 14.83 1.83 -0.18
N GLY A 77 14.23 1.75 -1.37
CA GLY A 77 14.88 2.08 -2.62
C GLY A 77 15.68 0.94 -3.26
N SER A 78 16.32 1.27 -4.37
CA SER A 78 17.07 0.32 -5.20
C SER A 78 18.51 0.80 -5.34
N TYR A 79 19.45 -0.07 -4.98
CA TYR A 79 20.87 0.25 -5.12
C TYR A 79 21.24 0.41 -6.59
N THR A 80 21.90 1.52 -6.93
CA THR A 80 22.31 1.88 -8.29
C THR A 80 23.83 1.81 -8.49
N GLY A 81 24.58 1.34 -7.50
CA GLY A 81 26.03 1.16 -7.62
C GLY A 81 26.40 -0.03 -8.49
N SER A 82 27.63 -0.02 -8.99
CA SER A 82 28.14 -1.02 -9.93
C SER A 82 28.64 -2.31 -9.29
N ASP A 83 28.96 -2.27 -8.00
CA ASP A 83 29.61 -3.36 -7.28
C ASP A 83 28.87 -3.69 -5.99
N ASN A 84 28.85 -4.97 -5.63
CA ASN A 84 28.35 -5.38 -4.32
C ASN A 84 29.19 -4.74 -3.22
N GLY A 85 28.55 -4.39 -2.11
CA GLY A 85 29.19 -3.67 -1.02
C GLY A 85 28.41 -3.71 0.28
N LEU A 86 28.91 -2.95 1.23
CA LEU A 86 28.35 -2.75 2.55
C LEU A 86 28.25 -1.25 2.79
N MET A 87 27.06 -0.77 3.12
CA MET A 87 26.87 0.57 3.65
C MET A 87 26.77 0.49 5.16
N THR A 88 27.59 1.28 5.86
CA THR A 88 27.60 1.35 7.31
C THR A 88 27.13 2.73 7.75
N PHE A 89 26.16 2.75 8.66
CA PHE A 89 25.55 3.94 9.24
C PHE A 89 26.03 4.07 10.68
N VAL A 90 26.72 5.16 10.99
CA VAL A 90 27.33 5.39 12.32
C VAL A 90 26.87 6.74 12.85
N PRO A 91 26.28 6.83 14.06
CA PRO A 91 25.96 8.12 14.66
C PRO A 91 27.23 8.92 14.91
N ASP A 92 27.23 10.20 14.57
CA ASP A 92 28.38 11.09 14.76
C ASP A 92 28.49 11.57 16.24
N SER A 93 27.41 11.46 17.01
CA SER A 93 27.36 11.80 18.45
C SER A 93 26.32 10.96 19.20
N ASP A 94 26.43 10.90 20.52
CA ASP A 94 25.37 10.32 21.37
C ASP A 94 24.13 11.22 21.38
N GLY A 95 22.93 10.64 21.32
CA GLY A 95 21.69 11.38 21.37
C GLY A 95 20.44 10.53 21.12
N GLU A 96 19.30 11.17 21.21
CA GLU A 96 17.99 10.60 20.86
C GLU A 96 17.50 11.17 19.52
N ILE A 97 17.16 10.27 18.58
CA ILE A 97 16.66 10.57 17.23
C ILE A 97 15.35 11.36 17.31
N GLY A 98 15.24 12.42 16.51
CA GLY A 98 14.08 13.32 16.49
C GLY A 98 14.04 14.33 17.65
N VAL A 99 14.90 14.17 18.67
CA VAL A 99 14.90 14.99 19.90
C VAL A 99 16.17 15.82 20.05
N THR A 100 17.34 15.22 19.80
CA THR A 100 18.64 15.86 20.07
C THR A 100 19.03 16.81 18.93
N PRO A 101 19.20 18.12 19.18
CA PRO A 101 19.56 19.07 18.13
C PRO A 101 20.92 18.77 17.50
N GLY A 102 20.98 18.70 16.17
CA GLY A 102 22.23 18.47 15.41
C GLY A 102 22.75 17.04 15.45
N LEU A 103 21.95 16.08 15.94
CA LEU A 103 22.28 14.66 15.85
C LEU A 103 22.31 14.23 14.37
N THR A 104 23.40 13.61 13.96
CA THR A 104 23.61 13.17 12.59
C THR A 104 24.14 11.73 12.55
N VAL A 105 23.84 11.04 11.46
CA VAL A 105 24.34 9.70 11.16
C VAL A 105 25.21 9.78 9.91
N GLY A 106 26.48 9.42 10.03
CA GLY A 106 27.41 9.31 8.91
C GLY A 106 27.13 8.04 8.11
N VAL A 107 27.18 8.15 6.79
CA VAL A 107 27.05 7.02 5.87
C VAL A 107 28.41 6.70 5.29
N PHE A 108 28.85 5.44 5.41
CA PHE A 108 30.17 4.97 4.99
C PHE A 108 30.05 3.84 3.95
N ASP A 109 30.95 3.83 2.98
CA ASP A 109 31.07 2.75 2.00
C ASP A 109 31.87 1.55 2.53
N SER A 110 31.98 0.49 1.73
CA SER A 110 32.75 -0.73 2.04
C SER A 110 34.23 -0.49 2.36
N ASN A 111 34.78 0.66 1.97
CA ASN A 111 36.17 1.05 2.24
C ASN A 111 36.31 1.91 3.51
N GLY A 112 35.20 2.17 4.22
CA GLY A 112 35.15 3.07 5.36
C GLY A 112 35.23 4.55 4.97
N THR A 113 34.99 4.90 3.71
CA THR A 113 34.94 6.29 3.26
C THR A 113 33.55 6.85 3.51
N ARG A 114 33.47 8.02 4.16
CA ARG A 114 32.20 8.71 4.39
C ARG A 114 31.65 9.26 3.07
N ILE A 115 30.51 8.73 2.64
CA ILE A 115 29.82 9.10 1.40
C ILE A 115 28.64 10.05 1.64
N GLY A 116 28.14 10.14 2.88
CA GLY A 116 26.97 10.95 3.20
C GLY A 116 26.82 11.29 4.67
N THR A 117 25.81 12.10 4.97
CA THR A 117 25.39 12.48 6.33
C THR A 117 23.88 12.65 6.35
N LEU A 118 23.23 11.98 7.28
CA LEU A 118 21.80 12.03 7.49
C LEU A 118 21.51 12.87 8.74
N ASP A 119 20.63 13.87 8.62
CA ASP A 119 20.17 14.66 9.75
C ASP A 119 18.96 13.98 10.39
N VAL A 120 19.16 13.47 11.61
CA VAL A 120 18.16 12.76 12.41
C VAL A 120 17.91 13.48 13.74
N GLY A 121 18.29 14.75 13.81
CA GLY A 121 18.21 15.56 15.02
C GLY A 121 16.81 16.07 15.35
N ALA A 122 16.76 17.08 16.21
CA ALA A 122 15.51 17.68 16.67
C ALA A 122 14.57 18.06 15.50
N GLY A 123 13.37 17.45 15.48
CA GLY A 123 12.36 17.69 14.45
C GLY A 123 12.33 16.67 13.32
N TYR A 124 13.25 15.70 13.30
CA TYR A 124 13.12 14.52 12.46
C TYR A 124 11.92 13.68 12.91
N ASP A 125 11.06 13.32 11.96
CA ASP A 125 9.75 12.68 12.18
C ASP A 125 9.67 11.26 11.58
N GLY A 126 10.81 10.66 11.26
CA GLY A 126 10.87 9.34 10.62
C GLY A 126 10.79 9.38 9.08
N ALA A 127 10.87 10.57 8.46
CA ALA A 127 10.91 10.67 7.00
C ALA A 127 12.09 9.87 6.38
N LYS A 128 11.86 9.26 5.21
CA LYS A 128 12.92 8.58 4.44
C LYS A 128 13.98 9.59 3.99
N LEU A 129 15.24 9.32 4.33
CA LEU A 129 16.40 10.14 3.98
C LEU A 129 17.24 9.46 2.89
N ASP A 130 17.77 10.23 1.95
CA ASP A 130 18.64 9.72 0.89
C ASP A 130 20.04 9.39 1.45
N ALA A 131 20.39 8.11 1.45
CA ALA A 131 21.69 7.61 1.87
C ALA A 131 22.71 7.54 0.72
N GLY A 132 22.31 7.90 -0.49
CA GLY A 132 23.12 7.85 -1.70
C GLY A 132 22.95 6.54 -2.48
N ASN A 133 23.36 6.58 -3.76
CA ASN A 133 23.25 5.44 -4.70
C ASN A 133 21.84 4.83 -4.78
N GLY A 134 20.79 5.63 -4.58
CA GLY A 134 19.39 5.18 -4.68
C GLY A 134 18.85 4.47 -3.43
N ILE A 135 19.65 4.37 -2.36
CA ILE A 135 19.21 3.83 -1.07
C ILE A 135 18.57 4.94 -0.24
N GLN A 136 17.41 4.64 0.34
CA GLN A 136 16.72 5.49 1.30
C GLN A 136 16.67 4.80 2.65
N VAL A 137 16.80 5.59 3.73
CA VAL A 137 16.77 5.07 5.10
C VAL A 137 15.87 5.92 5.97
N SER A 138 15.02 5.29 6.76
CA SER A 138 14.28 5.91 7.87
C SER A 138 14.68 5.27 9.19
N PHE A 139 14.65 6.08 10.25
CA PHE A 139 14.93 5.66 11.60
C PHE A 139 13.73 5.93 12.49
N SER A 140 13.38 4.99 13.37
CA SER A 140 12.42 5.26 14.43
C SER A 140 13.02 6.17 15.50
N GLN A 141 12.16 6.71 16.37
CA GLN A 141 12.64 7.42 17.55
C GLN A 141 13.33 6.43 18.50
N GLY A 142 14.52 6.77 18.97
CA GLY A 142 15.29 5.96 19.89
C GLY A 142 16.66 6.58 20.19
N ILE A 143 17.39 5.97 21.12
CA ILE A 143 18.71 6.45 21.53
C ILE A 143 19.77 5.80 20.63
N VAL A 144 20.72 6.61 20.16
CA VAL A 144 21.92 6.16 19.47
C VAL A 144 23.18 6.64 20.19
N SER A 145 24.25 5.85 20.10
CA SER A 145 25.51 6.15 20.77
C SER A 145 26.75 5.95 19.90
N ALA A 146 27.38 7.07 19.54
CA ALA A 146 28.72 7.09 18.95
C ALA A 146 29.78 6.58 19.94
N THR A 147 29.65 6.90 21.23
CA THR A 147 30.61 6.48 22.27
C THR A 147 30.67 4.96 22.43
N HIS A 148 29.55 4.26 22.18
CA HIS A 148 29.49 2.80 22.22
C HIS A 148 29.76 2.14 20.86
N ASN A 149 30.17 2.91 19.84
CA ASN A 149 30.41 2.45 18.46
C ASN A 149 29.21 1.71 17.87
N GLU A 150 28.01 2.20 18.12
CA GLU A 150 26.82 1.65 17.45
C GLU A 150 26.93 1.87 15.94
N ALA A 151 26.52 0.87 15.17
CA ALA A 151 26.50 0.94 13.72
C ALA A 151 25.38 0.06 13.19
N PHE A 152 24.76 0.51 12.10
CA PHE A 152 23.80 -0.25 11.32
C PHE A 152 24.43 -0.57 9.97
N GLU A 153 24.28 -1.78 9.49
CA GLU A 153 24.93 -2.25 8.26
C GLU A 153 23.89 -2.76 7.27
N VAL A 154 24.06 -2.38 6.01
CA VAL A 154 23.16 -2.75 4.91
C VAL A 154 23.99 -3.30 3.77
N ASN A 155 23.70 -4.54 3.37
CA ASN A 155 24.30 -5.12 2.17
C ASN A 155 23.73 -4.42 0.94
N THR A 156 24.59 -3.81 0.14
CA THR A 156 24.22 -3.22 -1.15
C THR A 156 24.58 -4.20 -2.26
N LEU A 157 23.58 -4.77 -2.92
CA LEU A 157 23.77 -5.67 -4.05
C LEU A 157 23.61 -4.89 -5.35
N ALA A 158 24.66 -4.90 -6.17
CA ALA A 158 24.61 -4.33 -7.50
C ALA A 158 23.74 -5.19 -8.40
N ASP A 159 23.09 -4.53 -9.36
CA ASP A 159 22.33 -5.22 -10.39
C ASP A 159 23.27 -6.05 -11.27
N SER A 160 23.14 -7.36 -11.18
CA SER A 160 23.92 -8.32 -11.98
C SER A 160 23.52 -8.34 -13.47
N ASP A 161 22.37 -7.78 -13.83
CA ASP A 161 21.86 -7.70 -15.19
C ASP A 161 21.51 -6.26 -15.60
N THR A 162 22.52 -5.40 -15.65
CA THR A 162 22.40 -4.01 -16.12
C THR A 162 21.81 -3.83 -17.53
N THR A 163 21.64 -4.91 -18.29
CA THR A 163 21.06 -4.92 -19.64
C THR A 163 19.63 -5.41 -19.70
N ASP A 164 19.08 -5.88 -18.57
CA ASP A 164 17.79 -6.57 -18.45
C ASP A 164 17.63 -7.77 -19.40
N ILE A 165 18.74 -8.35 -19.88
CA ILE A 165 18.68 -9.42 -20.89
C ILE A 165 18.19 -10.73 -20.30
N LEU A 166 18.55 -11.03 -19.05
CA LEU A 166 18.11 -12.21 -18.32
C LEU A 166 16.61 -12.15 -18.08
N ALA A 167 16.11 -10.99 -17.65
CA ALA A 167 14.68 -10.75 -17.51
C ALA A 167 13.95 -10.89 -18.84
N ALA A 168 14.49 -10.32 -19.93
CA ALA A 168 13.88 -10.38 -21.26
C ALA A 168 13.77 -11.80 -21.83
N ILE A 169 14.68 -12.71 -21.48
CA ILE A 169 14.64 -14.12 -21.90
C ILE A 169 14.00 -15.05 -20.85
N GLY A 170 13.47 -14.49 -19.75
CA GLY A 170 12.82 -15.24 -18.68
C GLY A 170 13.79 -16.08 -17.82
N MET A 171 15.08 -15.76 -17.81
CA MET A 171 16.04 -16.39 -16.90
C MET A 171 16.12 -15.62 -15.59
N ASN A 172 16.11 -16.36 -14.48
CA ASN A 172 16.18 -15.80 -13.12
C ASN A 172 15.10 -14.75 -12.82
N SER A 173 13.95 -14.84 -13.49
CA SER A 173 12.83 -13.92 -13.31
C SER A 173 11.77 -14.53 -12.39
N LEU A 174 11.16 -13.69 -11.54
CA LEU A 174 10.01 -14.08 -10.71
C LEU A 174 8.78 -14.36 -11.58
N PHE A 175 8.54 -13.46 -12.53
CA PHE A 175 7.45 -13.55 -13.49
C PHE A 175 7.97 -13.84 -14.89
N VAL A 176 7.17 -14.56 -15.66
CA VAL A 176 7.35 -14.81 -17.09
C VAL A 176 6.07 -14.42 -17.83
N GLY A 177 6.16 -14.26 -19.14
CA GLY A 177 5.07 -13.76 -19.99
C GLY A 177 5.44 -12.45 -20.66
N SER A 178 4.70 -12.08 -21.70
CA SER A 178 4.95 -10.86 -22.49
C SER A 178 3.79 -9.86 -22.41
N ASP A 179 2.66 -10.26 -21.83
CA ASP A 179 1.46 -9.45 -21.68
C ASP A 179 0.66 -9.89 -20.44
N ALA A 180 -0.41 -9.16 -20.13
CA ALA A 180 -1.26 -9.45 -18.97
C ALA A 180 -1.96 -10.82 -19.05
N ALA A 181 -2.16 -11.39 -20.24
CA ALA A 181 -2.81 -12.68 -20.41
C ALA A 181 -1.85 -13.86 -20.21
N SER A 182 -0.56 -13.64 -20.47
CA SER A 182 0.52 -14.64 -20.35
C SER A 182 1.35 -14.49 -19.08
N LEU A 183 1.12 -13.45 -18.27
CA LEU A 183 1.83 -13.22 -17.02
C LEU A 183 1.61 -14.38 -16.04
N SER A 184 2.69 -15.04 -15.63
CA SER A 184 2.66 -16.11 -14.63
C SER A 184 3.92 -16.11 -13.77
N VAL A 185 3.87 -16.77 -12.62
CA VAL A 185 5.09 -17.07 -11.84
C VAL A 185 5.93 -18.07 -12.62
N ASN A 186 7.24 -17.91 -12.62
CA ASN A 186 8.17 -18.82 -13.29
C ASN A 186 7.99 -20.27 -12.78
N ASP A 187 7.76 -21.23 -13.69
CA ASP A 187 7.52 -22.63 -13.33
C ASP A 187 8.66 -23.23 -12.49
N ALA A 188 9.91 -22.81 -12.71
CA ALA A 188 11.04 -23.26 -11.91
C ALA A 188 10.91 -22.87 -10.42
N LEU A 189 10.37 -21.68 -10.14
CA LEU A 189 10.08 -21.23 -8.77
C LEU A 189 8.85 -21.94 -8.18
N GLN A 190 7.86 -22.29 -9.01
CA GLN A 190 6.71 -23.07 -8.58
C GLN A 190 7.11 -24.50 -8.20
N ASP A 191 7.98 -25.13 -8.99
CA ASP A 191 8.50 -26.47 -8.76
C ASP A 191 9.45 -26.53 -7.55
N ASN A 192 10.23 -25.46 -7.35
CA ASN A 192 11.15 -25.35 -6.22
C ASN A 192 11.17 -23.92 -5.63
N PRO A 193 10.35 -23.66 -4.60
CA PRO A 193 10.32 -22.37 -3.91
C PRO A 193 11.65 -21.96 -3.26
N ASP A 194 12.56 -22.90 -2.99
CA ASP A 194 13.90 -22.62 -2.42
C ASP A 194 14.79 -21.81 -3.38
N LEU A 195 14.40 -21.72 -4.66
CA LEU A 195 15.06 -20.87 -5.66
C LEU A 195 14.70 -19.39 -5.52
N PHE A 196 13.66 -19.05 -4.74
CA PHE A 196 13.32 -17.67 -4.45
C PHE A 196 14.29 -17.08 -3.42
N ALA A 197 15.09 -16.09 -3.83
CA ALA A 197 16.04 -15.42 -2.95
C ALA A 197 15.31 -14.49 -1.96
N GLY A 198 14.84 -15.02 -0.83
CA GLY A 198 14.11 -14.26 0.19
C GLY A 198 14.97 -13.39 1.11
N GLY A 199 16.28 -13.64 1.18
CA GLY A 199 17.24 -12.88 1.99
C GLY A 199 18.31 -12.18 1.14
N LEU A 200 18.89 -11.11 1.68
CA LEU A 200 20.03 -10.40 1.08
C LEU A 200 21.38 -10.87 1.67
N SER A 201 21.34 -11.68 2.73
CA SER A 201 22.48 -12.25 3.42
C SER A 201 22.32 -13.76 3.64
N ASP A 202 23.42 -14.41 4.04
CA ASP A 202 23.43 -15.83 4.40
C ASP A 202 22.93 -16.09 5.84
N ALA A 203 22.42 -15.06 6.53
CA ALA A 203 21.96 -15.20 7.90
C ALA A 203 20.69 -16.08 7.97
N SER A 204 20.69 -17.02 8.92
CA SER A 204 19.54 -17.90 9.12
C SER A 204 18.31 -17.08 9.50
N GLY A 205 17.24 -17.18 8.69
CA GLY A 205 15.99 -16.45 8.92
C GLY A 205 15.96 -15.04 8.32
N ASP A 206 16.94 -14.66 7.49
CA ASP A 206 16.92 -13.38 6.77
C ASP A 206 15.79 -13.34 5.73
N GLY A 207 14.83 -12.44 5.96
CA GLY A 207 13.70 -12.16 5.06
C GLY A 207 13.76 -10.76 4.43
N SER A 208 14.89 -10.08 4.50
CA SER A 208 15.03 -8.67 4.06
C SER A 208 14.71 -8.45 2.59
N ASN A 209 14.98 -9.41 1.70
CA ASN A 209 14.60 -9.25 0.28
C ASN A 209 13.09 -9.42 0.07
N LEU A 210 12.43 -10.26 0.87
CA LEU A 210 10.97 -10.38 0.86
C LEU A 210 10.30 -9.10 1.37
N GLU A 211 10.86 -8.47 2.40
CA GLU A 211 10.42 -7.17 2.90
C GLU A 211 10.49 -6.09 1.82
N ARG A 212 11.65 -5.94 1.18
CA ARG A 212 11.80 -5.03 0.02
C ARG A 212 10.84 -5.35 -1.12
N PHE A 213 10.55 -6.62 -1.36
CA PHE A 213 9.55 -7.01 -2.35
C PHE A 213 8.12 -6.57 -1.96
N MET A 214 7.77 -6.64 -0.67
CA MET A 214 6.48 -6.16 -0.17
C MET A 214 6.37 -4.63 -0.22
N GLU A 215 7.44 -3.91 0.08
CA GLU A 215 7.51 -2.44 0.00
C GLU A 215 7.27 -1.89 -1.42
N LEU A 216 7.52 -2.70 -2.46
CA LEU A 216 7.27 -2.31 -3.85
C LEU A 216 5.80 -1.89 -4.10
N ARG A 217 4.86 -2.36 -3.28
CA ARG A 217 3.46 -1.92 -3.31
C ARG A 217 3.34 -0.41 -3.05
N ASP A 218 4.12 0.11 -2.12
CA ASP A 218 4.03 1.47 -1.59
C ASP A 218 5.01 2.43 -2.28
N ASP A 219 5.98 1.90 -3.02
CA ASP A 219 6.96 2.68 -3.76
C ASP A 219 6.38 3.35 -5.01
N ALA A 220 6.79 4.60 -5.22
CA ALA A 220 6.46 5.37 -6.42
C ALA A 220 7.33 4.91 -7.60
N LEU A 221 6.72 4.32 -8.62
CA LEU A 221 7.45 3.73 -9.74
C LEU A 221 7.51 4.68 -10.93
N GLY A 222 8.71 4.96 -11.43
CA GLY A 222 8.91 5.81 -12.62
C GLY A 222 8.22 5.28 -13.88
N ALA A 223 8.16 3.95 -14.04
CA ALA A 223 7.42 3.30 -15.13
C ALA A 223 5.90 3.56 -15.09
N LEU A 224 5.38 3.89 -13.90
CA LEU A 224 3.97 4.24 -13.66
C LEU A 224 3.78 5.76 -13.51
N GLY A 225 4.73 6.57 -14.00
CA GLY A 225 4.65 8.03 -13.90
C GLY A 225 4.83 8.58 -12.48
N GLY A 226 5.46 7.82 -11.58
CA GLY A 226 5.62 8.19 -10.17
C GLY A 226 4.42 7.84 -9.30
N SER A 227 3.49 7.02 -9.79
CA SER A 227 2.41 6.45 -9.00
C SER A 227 2.83 5.13 -8.33
N THR A 228 2.15 4.77 -7.24
CA THR A 228 2.26 3.44 -6.65
C THR A 228 1.47 2.43 -7.47
N ILE A 229 1.75 1.13 -7.29
CA ILE A 229 1.03 0.07 -8.01
C ILE A 229 -0.48 0.14 -7.71
N GLU A 230 -0.84 0.37 -6.45
CA GLU A 230 -2.24 0.42 -6.01
C GLU A 230 -2.99 1.64 -6.56
N ASN A 231 -2.36 2.82 -6.55
CA ASN A 231 -2.95 4.03 -7.12
C ASN A 231 -3.13 3.90 -8.62
N PHE A 232 -2.10 3.43 -9.34
CA PHE A 232 -2.19 3.20 -10.78
C PHE A 232 -3.30 2.22 -11.14
N TYR A 233 -3.42 1.11 -10.40
CA TYR A 233 -4.49 0.14 -10.62
C TYR A 233 -5.88 0.73 -10.33
N SER A 234 -6.00 1.55 -9.28
CA SER A 234 -7.24 2.25 -8.95
C SER A 234 -7.66 3.20 -10.06
N ASP A 235 -6.73 3.99 -10.59
CA ASP A 235 -6.98 4.90 -11.71
C ASP A 235 -7.48 4.14 -12.96
N VAL A 236 -6.85 3.01 -13.30
CA VAL A 236 -7.28 2.16 -14.44
C VAL A 236 -8.72 1.66 -14.26
N ILE A 237 -9.09 1.20 -13.07
CA ILE A 237 -10.47 0.75 -12.81
C ILE A 237 -11.45 1.92 -12.82
N THR A 238 -11.06 3.07 -12.27
CA THR A 238 -11.89 4.27 -12.24
C THR A 238 -12.17 4.77 -13.66
N ASP A 239 -11.16 4.83 -14.52
CA ASP A 239 -11.31 5.22 -15.92
C ASP A 239 -12.23 4.25 -16.67
N LEU A 240 -12.04 2.94 -16.47
CA LEU A 240 -12.94 1.93 -17.02
C LEU A 240 -14.39 2.13 -16.54
N GLY A 241 -14.57 2.43 -15.25
CA GLY A 241 -15.87 2.71 -14.67
C GLY A 241 -16.57 3.90 -15.33
N PHE A 242 -15.84 5.00 -15.55
CA PHE A 242 -16.37 6.16 -16.28
C PHE A 242 -16.72 5.84 -17.73
N GLU A 243 -15.91 5.04 -18.42
CA GLU A 243 -16.20 4.62 -19.79
C GLU A 243 -17.46 3.75 -19.88
N VAL A 244 -17.64 2.82 -18.92
CA VAL A 244 -18.87 2.03 -18.82
C VAL A 244 -20.09 2.91 -18.57
N GLU A 245 -20.02 3.84 -17.62
CA GLU A 245 -21.13 4.76 -17.32
C GLU A 245 -21.50 5.62 -18.54
N ALA A 246 -20.51 6.15 -19.25
CA ALA A 246 -20.72 6.92 -20.47
C ALA A 246 -21.36 6.07 -21.58
N ALA A 247 -20.92 4.82 -21.75
CA ALA A 247 -21.49 3.90 -22.71
C ALA A 247 -22.94 3.52 -22.38
N GLU A 248 -23.25 3.25 -21.10
CA GLU A 248 -24.62 2.96 -20.64
C GLU A 248 -25.56 4.16 -20.83
N SER A 249 -25.10 5.36 -20.45
CA SER A 249 -25.85 6.60 -20.66
C SER A 249 -26.17 6.84 -22.14
N THR A 250 -25.17 6.62 -23.00
CA THR A 250 -25.35 6.71 -24.47
C THR A 250 -26.33 5.67 -24.98
N ALA A 251 -26.23 4.42 -24.52
CA ALA A 251 -27.16 3.35 -24.90
C ALA A 251 -28.61 3.67 -24.49
N LEU A 252 -28.82 4.25 -23.30
CA LEU A 252 -30.14 4.68 -22.83
C LEU A 252 -30.71 5.84 -23.66
N ALA A 253 -29.87 6.80 -24.05
CA ALA A 253 -30.27 7.91 -24.91
C ALA A 253 -30.68 7.40 -26.31
N GLU A 254 -29.88 6.52 -26.91
CA GLU A 254 -30.17 5.90 -28.21
C GLU A 254 -31.45 5.03 -28.16
N GLN A 255 -31.65 4.26 -27.08
CA GLN A 255 -32.89 3.50 -26.89
C GLN A 255 -34.11 4.43 -26.79
N SER A 256 -33.97 5.56 -26.10
CA SER A 256 -35.05 6.54 -25.98
C SER A 256 -35.38 7.18 -27.34
N LEU A 257 -34.35 7.54 -28.12
CA LEU A 257 -34.51 8.05 -29.48
C LEU A 257 -35.19 7.02 -30.39
N MET A 258 -34.74 5.76 -30.35
CA MET A 258 -35.36 4.67 -31.09
C MET A 258 -36.85 4.54 -30.77
N ASN A 259 -37.22 4.54 -29.49
CA ASN A 259 -38.62 4.46 -29.06
C ASN A 259 -39.45 5.65 -29.58
N THR A 260 -38.88 6.86 -29.62
CA THR A 260 -39.55 8.03 -30.20
C THR A 260 -39.74 7.89 -31.70
N LEU A 261 -38.73 7.43 -32.43
CA LEU A 261 -38.81 7.20 -33.88
C LEU A 261 -39.81 6.10 -34.23
N GLU A 262 -39.90 5.05 -33.41
CA GLU A 262 -40.92 4.00 -33.57
C GLU A 262 -42.33 4.57 -33.38
N GLN A 263 -42.55 5.41 -32.37
CA GLN A 263 -43.83 6.09 -32.15
C GLN A 263 -44.20 7.05 -33.29
N GLU A 264 -43.24 7.83 -33.80
CA GLU A 264 -43.49 8.68 -34.97
C GLU A 264 -43.84 7.86 -36.22
N ARG A 265 -43.13 6.75 -36.45
CA ARG A 265 -43.42 5.83 -37.55
C ARG A 265 -44.83 5.25 -37.42
N GLU A 266 -45.23 4.83 -36.23
CA GLU A 266 -46.58 4.32 -35.97
C GLU A 266 -47.64 5.43 -36.09
N SER A 267 -47.32 6.69 -35.76
CA SER A 267 -48.26 7.80 -35.97
C SER A 267 -48.49 8.14 -37.45
N ILE A 268 -47.48 7.97 -38.31
CA ILE A 268 -47.58 8.29 -39.75
C ILE A 268 -48.07 7.10 -40.57
N SER A 269 -47.54 5.91 -40.28
CA SER A 269 -47.76 4.68 -41.04
C SER A 269 -48.66 3.68 -40.32
N GLY A 270 -49.10 3.99 -39.11
CA GLY A 270 -50.07 3.18 -38.38
C GLY A 270 -51.44 3.30 -39.01
N VAL A 271 -52.09 2.16 -39.19
CA VAL A 271 -53.45 2.07 -39.68
C VAL A 271 -54.38 2.13 -38.48
N ASN A 272 -55.25 3.13 -38.41
CA ASN A 272 -56.26 3.19 -37.37
C ASN A 272 -57.41 2.23 -37.73
N ILE A 273 -57.48 1.09 -37.05
CA ILE A 273 -58.48 0.04 -37.30
C ILE A 273 -59.91 0.58 -37.17
N ASP A 274 -60.15 1.55 -36.30
CA ASP A 274 -61.48 2.14 -36.14
C ASP A 274 -61.85 3.00 -37.35
N GLU A 275 -60.91 3.74 -37.93
CA GLU A 275 -61.13 4.56 -39.12
C GLU A 275 -61.29 3.68 -40.37
N GLU A 276 -60.44 2.67 -40.54
CA GLU A 276 -60.60 1.66 -41.60
C GLU A 276 -61.93 0.89 -41.45
N MET A 277 -62.38 0.61 -40.22
CA MET A 277 -63.67 -0.05 -39.99
C MET A 277 -64.85 0.86 -40.37
N VAL A 278 -64.76 2.17 -40.06
CA VAL A 278 -65.78 3.14 -40.49
C VAL A 278 -65.80 3.26 -42.00
N ASP A 279 -64.65 3.34 -42.66
CA ASP A 279 -64.56 3.40 -44.12
C ASP A 279 -65.05 2.10 -44.78
N LEU A 280 -64.76 0.95 -44.18
CA LEU A 280 -65.27 -0.35 -44.60
C LEU A 280 -66.80 -0.43 -44.46
N VAL A 281 -67.38 0.00 -43.35
CA VAL A 281 -68.84 0.09 -43.15
C VAL A 281 -69.45 1.07 -44.17
N ARG A 282 -68.80 2.20 -44.42
CA ARG A 282 -69.24 3.19 -45.42
C ARG A 282 -69.20 2.62 -46.83
N HIS A 283 -68.17 1.86 -47.18
CA HIS A 283 -68.05 1.18 -48.47
C HIS A 283 -69.11 0.09 -48.62
N GLN A 284 -69.39 -0.68 -47.57
CA GLN A 284 -70.48 -1.65 -47.55
C GLN A 284 -71.84 -0.97 -47.78
N GLN A 285 -72.13 0.11 -47.06
CA GLN A 285 -73.38 0.88 -47.23
C GLN A 285 -73.50 1.49 -48.63
N ALA A 286 -72.43 2.05 -49.18
CA ALA A 286 -72.41 2.57 -50.55
C ALA A 286 -72.64 1.45 -51.58
N PHE A 287 -72.07 0.26 -51.37
CA PHE A 287 -72.28 -0.91 -52.23
C PHE A 287 -73.74 -1.38 -52.17
N GLU A 288 -74.31 -1.49 -50.98
CA GLU A 288 -75.73 -1.82 -50.77
C GLU A 288 -76.66 -0.77 -51.39
N ALA A 289 -76.34 0.52 -51.28
CA ALA A 289 -77.11 1.60 -51.90
C ALA A 289 -77.00 1.62 -53.44
N ALA A 290 -75.87 1.18 -54.01
CA ALA A 290 -75.67 1.07 -55.45
C ALA A 290 -76.33 -0.19 -56.06
N ALA A 291 -76.55 -1.24 -55.26
CA ALA A 291 -77.11 -2.51 -55.74
C ALA A 291 -78.52 -2.36 -56.38
N PRO A 292 -79.48 -1.60 -55.80
CA PRO A 292 -80.75 -1.32 -56.46
C PRO A 292 -80.60 -0.53 -57.76
N PHE A 293 -79.66 0.41 -57.84
CA PHE A 293 -79.41 1.18 -59.06
C PHE A 293 -78.88 0.29 -60.20
N ILE A 294 -77.95 -0.62 -59.90
CA ILE A 294 -77.49 -1.61 -60.87
C ILE A 294 -78.65 -2.54 -61.28
N SER A 295 -79.47 -2.96 -60.31
CA SER A 295 -80.65 -3.78 -60.58
C SER A 295 -81.65 -3.08 -61.50
N THR A 296 -81.92 -1.78 -61.30
CA THR A 296 -82.82 -1.01 -62.17
C THR A 296 -82.23 -0.77 -63.55
N VAL A 297 -80.92 -0.50 -63.65
CA VAL A 297 -80.24 -0.41 -64.96
C VAL A 297 -80.32 -1.74 -65.71
N GLN A 298 -80.18 -2.87 -65.03
CA GLN A 298 -80.30 -4.20 -65.63
C GLN A 298 -81.75 -4.47 -66.07
N GLU A 299 -82.74 -4.06 -65.29
CA GLU A 299 -84.16 -4.16 -65.65
C GLU A 299 -84.52 -3.27 -66.86
N LEU A 300 -84.01 -2.04 -66.92
CA LEU A 300 -84.16 -1.15 -68.07
C LEU A 300 -83.49 -1.73 -69.32
N THR A 301 -82.30 -2.31 -69.18
CA THR A 301 -81.58 -2.97 -70.28
C THR A 301 -82.35 -4.18 -70.81
N ASN A 302 -82.88 -5.02 -69.91
CA ASN A 302 -83.71 -6.15 -70.28
C ASN A 302 -85.00 -5.71 -70.98
N THR A 303 -85.64 -4.63 -70.50
CA THR A 303 -86.84 -4.05 -71.12
C THR A 303 -86.56 -3.53 -72.53
N LEU A 304 -85.43 -2.83 -72.74
CA LEU A 304 -85.02 -2.38 -74.07
C LEU A 304 -84.74 -3.54 -75.02
N ILE A 305 -84.11 -4.62 -74.52
CA ILE A 305 -83.88 -5.84 -75.32
C ILE A 305 -85.21 -6.51 -75.68
N GLN A 306 -86.20 -6.51 -74.77
CA GLN A 306 -87.53 -7.09 -75.01
C GLN A 306 -88.43 -6.28 -75.95
N LEU A 307 -88.27 -4.95 -75.99
CA LEU A 307 -88.99 -4.06 -76.91
C LEU A 307 -88.32 -3.97 -78.30
N GLY A 308 -87.04 -4.33 -78.39
CA GLY A 308 -86.25 -4.36 -79.63
C GLY A 308 -86.32 -5.68 -80.42
N ALA A 309 -87.14 -6.64 -79.97
CA ALA A 309 -87.44 -7.90 -80.64
C ALA A 309 -88.93 -7.95 -81.05
#